data_AF-A0A832H271-F1
#
_entry.id   AF-A0A832H271-F1
#
_cell.length_a   1.000
_cell.length_b   1.000
_cell.length_c   1.000
_cell.angle_alpha   90.00
_cell.angle_beta   90.00
_cell.angle_gamma   90.00
#
_symmetry.space_group_name_H-M   'P 1'
#
loop_
_entity.id
_entity.type
_entity.pdbx_description
1 polymer ?
#
loop_
_entity_poly.entity_id
_entity_poly.type
_entity_poly.pdbx_seq_one_letter_code
_entity_poly.pdbx_strand_id
1 'polypeptide(L)' 'MVAPMPLLRAQIPPEVDLLIRAIQPLKNTGKDWTLGDIATEALILWLKQPENKALIERHNLLKALEDQGLSVDFYSEQK' A
#
# COMPACT_ATOMS: atom_id res chain seq x y z
N MET A 1 -22.68 1.68 9.77
CA MET A 1 -22.10 2.54 8.72
C MET A 1 -20.61 2.25 8.67
N VAL A 2 -20.06 1.92 7.50
CA VAL A 2 -18.61 1.67 7.34
C VAL A 2 -17.92 3.03 7.24
N ALA A 3 -16.85 3.24 8.01
CA ALA A 3 -16.08 4.48 7.95
C ALA A 3 -15.51 4.66 6.52
N PRO A 4 -15.49 5.89 5.97
CA PRO A 4 -14.94 6.12 4.64
C PRO A 4 -13.44 5.78 4.62
N MET A 5 -13.00 5.12 3.56
CA MET A 5 -11.57 4.83 3.39
C MET A 5 -10.76 6.14 3.29
N PRO A 6 -9.59 6.22 3.94
CA PRO A 6 -8.72 7.40 3.81
C PRO A 6 -8.33 7.67 2.35
N LEU A 7 -8.34 8.95 1.95
CA LEU A 7 -7.94 9.38 0.61
C LEU A 7 -6.45 9.76 0.59
N LEU A 8 -5.66 9.06 -0.22
CA LEU A 8 -4.28 9.43 -0.52
C LEU A 8 -4.24 10.33 -1.77
N ARG A 9 -3.60 11.51 -1.66
CA ARG A 9 -3.31 12.38 -2.81
C ARG A 9 -1.80 12.58 -2.91
N ALA A 10 -1.25 12.37 -4.10
CA ALA A 10 0.17 12.53 -4.37
C ALA A 10 0.39 13.20 -5.74
N GLN A 11 1.51 13.89 -5.88
CA GLN A 11 2.04 14.34 -7.17
C GLN A 11 3.17 13.40 -7.59
N ILE A 12 3.19 13.02 -8.86
CA ILE A 12 4.21 12.13 -9.42
C ILE A 12 4.80 12.74 -10.70
N PRO A 13 6.04 12.39 -11.07
CA PRO A 13 6.60 12.79 -12.35
C PRO A 13 5.73 12.30 -13.53
N PRO A 14 5.62 13.09 -14.62
CA PRO A 14 4.79 12.72 -15.78
C PRO A 14 5.15 11.36 -16.40
N GLU A 15 6.43 11.00 -16.40
CA GLU A 15 6.92 9.74 -16.95
C GLU A 15 6.39 8.54 -16.14
N VAL A 16 6.24 8.73 -14.83
CA VAL A 16 5.68 7.70 -13.94
C VAL A 16 4.18 7.55 -14.17
N ASP A 17 3.43 8.65 -14.32
CA ASP A 17 2.00 8.59 -14.67
C ASP A 17 1.78 7.84 -15.99
N LEU A 18 2.59 8.15 -17.01
CA LEU A 18 2.56 7.48 -18.31
C LEU A 18 2.76 5.96 -18.15
N LEU A 19 3.81 5.55 -17.42
CA LEU A 19 4.13 4.14 -17.22
C LEU A 19 3.03 3.41 -16.43
N ILE A 20 2.49 4.02 -15.36
CA ILE A 20 1.42 3.42 -14.57
C ILE A 20 0.18 3.19 -15.44
N ARG A 21 -0.23 4.17 -16.24
CA ARG A 21 -1.40 4.07 -17.13
C ARG A 21 -1.19 3.04 -18.24
N ALA A 22 0.05 2.89 -18.73
CA ALA A 22 0.38 1.89 -19.73
C ALA A 22 0.33 0.46 -19.17
N ILE A 23 0.75 0.26 -17.91
CA ILE A 23 0.79 -1.05 -17.25
C ILE A 23 -0.58 -1.46 -16.71
N GLN A 24 -1.40 -0.51 -16.25
CA GLN A 24 -2.73 -0.77 -15.69
C GLN A 24 -3.56 -1.77 -16.52
N PRO A 25 -3.78 -1.58 -17.83
CA PRO A 25 -4.58 -2.52 -18.63
C PRO A 25 -3.92 -3.89 -18.80
N LEU A 26 -2.59 -3.99 -18.70
CA LEU A 26 -1.87 -5.26 -18.84
C LEU A 26 -2.05 -6.17 -17.62
N LYS A 27 -2.35 -5.59 -16.45
CA LYS A 27 -2.66 -6.35 -15.22
C LYS A 27 -4.09 -6.90 -15.18
N ASN A 28 -4.93 -6.63 -16.18
CA ASN A 28 -6.32 -7.09 -16.24
C ASN A 28 -6.47 -8.56 -16.67
N THR A 29 -5.80 -9.48 -15.96
CA THR A 29 -6.02 -10.93 -16.09
C THR A 29 -7.14 -11.42 -15.17
N GLY A 30 -8.27 -10.69 -15.12
CA GLY A 30 -9.49 -11.12 -14.40
C GLY A 30 -10.08 -10.15 -13.35
N LYS A 31 -9.44 -9.00 -13.11
CA LYS A 31 -9.98 -7.88 -12.29
C LYS A 31 -9.83 -6.57 -13.07
N ASP A 32 -10.78 -5.65 -12.95
CA ASP A 32 -10.62 -4.27 -13.42
C ASP A 32 -9.75 -3.51 -12.44
N TRP A 33 -8.45 -3.40 -12.72
CA TRP A 33 -7.53 -2.69 -11.87
C TRP A 33 -7.76 -1.19 -11.96
N THR A 34 -7.91 -0.54 -10.79
CA THR A 34 -7.89 0.91 -10.66
C THR A 34 -6.47 1.41 -10.37
N LEU A 35 -6.22 2.71 -10.56
CA LEU A 35 -4.96 3.33 -10.12
C LEU A 35 -4.76 3.19 -8.60
N GLY A 36 -5.84 3.16 -7.83
CA GLY A 36 -5.81 2.91 -6.39
C GLY A 36 -5.32 1.51 -6.05
N ASP A 37 -5.73 0.48 -6.81
CA ASP A 37 -5.25 -0.89 -6.64
C ASP A 37 -3.75 -0.99 -6.89
N ILE A 38 -3.27 -0.39 -7.98
CA ILE A 38 -1.84 -0.37 -8.33
C ILE A 38 -1.02 0.33 -7.25
N ALA A 39 -1.46 1.51 -6.81
CA ALA A 39 -0.78 2.26 -5.76
C ALA A 39 -0.77 1.48 -4.43
N THR A 40 -1.89 0.86 -4.07
CA THR A 40 -2.01 0.06 -2.84
C THR A 40 -1.05 -1.12 -2.85
N GLU A 41 -1.01 -1.87 -3.96
CA GLU A 41 -0.09 -3.01 -4.09
C GLU A 41 1.37 -2.55 -4.03
N ALA A 42 1.73 -1.49 -4.76
CA ALA A 42 3.10 -0.95 -4.75
C ALA A 42 3.52 -0.49 -3.35
N LEU A 43 2.64 0.18 -2.60
CA LEU A 43 2.89 0.62 -1.23
C LEU A 43 3.02 -0.57 -0.27
N ILE A 44 2.19 -1.60 -0.42
CA ILE A 44 2.30 -2.84 0.39
C ILE A 44 3.63 -3.52 0.10
N LEU A 45 4.03 -3.65 -1.16
CA LEU A 45 5.30 -4.24 -1.55
C LEU A 45 6.47 -3.45 -0.96
N TRP A 46 6.44 -2.12 -1.05
CA TRP A 46 7.44 -1.24 -0.45
C TRP A 46 7.51 -1.44 1.07
N LEU A 47 6.38 -1.43 1.78
CA LEU A 47 6.33 -1.64 3.24
C LEU A 47 6.88 -3.01 3.68
N LYS A 48 6.75 -4.04 2.84
CA LYS A 48 7.27 -5.39 3.12
C LYS A 48 8.77 -5.55 2.88
N GLN A 49 9.44 -4.56 2.28
CA GLN A 49 10.90 -4.62 2.11
C GLN A 49 11.59 -4.68 3.48
N PRO A 50 12.63 -5.51 3.67
CA PRO A 50 13.30 -5.71 4.95
C PRO A 50 13.76 -4.41 5.62
N GLU A 51 14.26 -3.46 4.85
CA GLU A 51 14.70 -2.15 5.29
C GLU A 51 13.55 -1.31 5.88
N ASN A 52 12.37 -1.33 5.25
CA ASN A 52 11.22 -0.58 5.71
C ASN A 52 10.58 -1.25 6.92
N LYS A 53 10.55 -2.58 6.96
CA LYS A 53 10.13 -3.34 8.14
C LYS A 53 11.02 -3.02 9.34
N ALA A 54 12.34 -3.00 9.17
CA ALA A 54 13.28 -2.64 10.22
C ALA A 54 13.08 -1.20 10.74
N LEU A 55 12.76 -0.24 9.85
CA LEU A 55 12.41 1.12 10.27
C LEU A 55 11.13 1.14 11.13
N ILE A 56 10.10 0.41 10.72
CA ILE A 56 8.82 0.34 11.43
C ILE A 56 8.99 -0.25 12.83
N GLU A 57 9.77 -1.32 12.95
CA GLU A 57 10.12 -1.94 14.23
C GLU A 57 10.94 -1.00 15.12
N ARG A 58 11.99 -0.37 14.56
CA ARG A 58 12.84 0.59 15.28
C ARG A 58 12.06 1.76 15.87
N HIS A 59 11.00 2.18 15.19
CA HIS A 59 10.16 3.32 15.59
C HIS A 59 8.88 2.92 16.33
N ASN A 60 8.71 1.63 16.69
CA ASN A 60 7.53 1.12 17.40
C ASN A 60 6.19 1.47 16.71
N LEU A 61 6.17 1.57 15.38
CA LEU A 61 4.99 2.04 14.66
C LEU A 61 3.84 1.03 14.69
N LEU A 62 4.12 -0.27 14.84
CA LEU A 62 3.07 -1.29 14.99
C LEU A 62 2.26 -1.11 16.27
N LYS A 63 2.94 -0.85 17.39
CA LYS A 63 2.28 -0.56 18.66
C LYS A 63 1.43 0.70 18.58
N ALA A 64 1.94 1.75 17.90
CA ALA A 64 1.18 2.98 17.69
C ALA A 64 -0.09 2.76 16.85
N LEU A 65 -0.09 1.80 15.92
CA LEU A 65 -1.28 1.40 15.16
C LEU A 65 -2.29 0.66 16.05
N GLU A 66 -1.82 -0.32 16.84
CA GLU A 66 -2.66 -1.07 17.78
C GLU A 66 -3.32 -0.16 18.82
N ASP A 67 -2.57 0.82 19.35
CA ASP A 67 -3.07 1.83 20.30
C ASP A 67 -4.18 2.70 19.69
N GLN A 68 -4.22 2.84 18.36
CA GLN A 68 -5.28 3.51 17.61
C GLN A 68 -6.42 2.57 17.18
N GLY A 69 -6.38 1.30 17.58
CA GLY A 69 -7.36 0.28 17.20
C GLY A 69 -7.24 -0.16 15.74
N LEU A 70 -6.09 0.06 15.10
CA LEU A 70 -5.83 -0.34 13.71
C LEU A 70 -5.17 -1.72 13.66
N SER A 71 -5.57 -2.54 12.69
CA SER A 71 -5.00 -3.88 12.50
C SER A 71 -3.58 -3.81 11.94
N VAL A 72 -2.71 -4.67 12.46
CA VAL A 72 -1.33 -4.92 11.98
C VAL A 72 -1.21 -6.27 11.26
N ASP A 73 -2.34 -6.92 10.96
CA ASP A 73 -2.39 -8.28 10.40
C ASP A 73 -1.63 -8.39 9.06
N PHE A 74 -1.45 -7.28 8.35
CA PHE A 74 -0.69 -7.26 7.11
C PHE A 74 0.82 -7.59 7.27
N TYR A 75 1.36 -7.49 8.49
CA TYR A 75 2.71 -7.95 8.84
C TYR A 75 2.76 -9.32 9.50
N SER A 76 1.60 -9.89 9.87
CA SER A 76 1.58 -11.27 10.34
C SER A 76 1.86 -12.20 9.17
N GLU A 77 3.06 -12.79 9.15
CA GLU A 77 3.37 -13.88 8.24
C GLU A 77 2.36 -15.00 8.52
N GLN A 78 1.53 -15.35 7.53
CA GLN A 78 0.78 -16.60 7.59
C GLN A 78 1.81 -17.72 7.69
N LYS A 79 1.83 -18.37 8.85
CA LYS A 79 2.57 -19.61 9.10
C LYS A 79 2.16 -20.71 8.13
#